data_AF-W1WD24-F1
#
_entry.id   AF-W1WD24-F1
#
_cell.length_a   1.000
_cell.length_b   1.000
_cell.length_c   1.000
_cell.angle_alpha   90.00
_cell.angle_beta   90.00
_cell.angle_gamma   90.00
#
_symmetry.space_group_name_H-M   'P 1'
#
loop_
_entity.id
_entity.type
_entity.pdbx_description
1 polymer ?
#
loop_
_entity_poly.entity_id
_entity_poly.type
_entity_poly.pdbx_seq_one_letter_code
_entity_poly.pdbx_strand_id
1 'polypeptide(L)'
;GLLEMSRQRLSPSLGESSHHVCPRCSGTGTVRDNESLSLSILRLIEEEALKENTQEVHAIVPVPIASYLLNEKRSAVNAIETRQDGVRCVIVPNDQMETPHYHVLRVRKGEETPTLSYMLPKLHEEAMALPSEEEFAERKRP
;
A
#
# COMPACT_ATOMS: atom_id res chain seq x y z
N GLY A 1 -15.99 -37.50 0.22
CA GLY A 1 -14.86 -38.36 -0.16
C GLY A 1 -13.54 -37.64 0.00
N LEU A 2 -13.27 -37.10 1.19
CA LEU A 2 -11.95 -36.61 1.58
C LEU A 2 -11.44 -37.54 2.68
N LEU A 3 -10.17 -37.91 2.62
CA LEU A 3 -9.52 -38.76 3.61
C LEU A 3 -8.45 -37.93 4.32
N GLU A 4 -8.57 -37.82 5.63
CA GLU A 4 -7.61 -37.12 6.47
C GLU A 4 -6.57 -38.12 6.99
N MET A 5 -5.29 -37.75 6.90
CA MET A 5 -4.19 -38.54 7.44
C MET A 5 -3.14 -37.61 8.04
N SER A 6 -2.52 -38.04 9.13
CA SER A 6 -1.44 -37.31 9.80
C SER A 6 -0.10 -38.01 9.54
N ARG A 7 0.95 -37.22 9.35
CA ARG A 7 2.32 -37.71 9.15
C ARG A 7 3.25 -37.02 10.15
N GLN A 8 4.06 -37.80 10.86
CA GLN A 8 5.06 -37.27 11.79
C GLN A 8 6.20 -36.57 11.03
N ARG A 9 6.56 -35.36 11.47
CA ARG A 9 7.70 -34.59 10.92
C ARG A 9 9.01 -35.08 11.55
N LEU A 10 9.87 -35.71 10.75
CA LEU A 10 11.18 -36.21 11.18
C LEU A 10 12.34 -35.25 10.87
N SER A 11 12.18 -34.41 9.85
CA SER A 11 13.16 -33.43 9.40
C SER A 11 12.44 -32.24 8.75
N PRO A 12 13.14 -31.11 8.52
CA PRO A 12 12.61 -30.01 7.72
C PRO A 12 12.14 -30.53 6.35
N SER A 13 11.03 -29.99 5.87
CA SER A 13 10.51 -30.34 4.55
C SER A 13 11.37 -29.70 3.45
N LEU A 14 11.34 -30.24 2.22
CA LEU A 14 12.03 -29.62 1.08
C LEU A 14 11.58 -28.17 0.84
N GLY A 15 10.30 -27.87 1.10
CA GLY A 15 9.77 -26.51 1.01
C GLY A 15 10.46 -25.54 1.96
N GLU A 16 10.85 -26.00 3.14
CA GLU A 16 11.53 -25.14 4.14
C GLU A 16 13.05 -25.08 3.92
N SER A 17 13.65 -26.13 3.35
CA SER A 17 15.11 -26.19 3.18
C SER A 17 15.62 -25.59 1.86
N SER A 18 14.80 -25.58 0.82
CA SER A 18 15.26 -25.23 -0.54
C SER A 18 14.35 -24.25 -1.28
N HIS A 19 13.21 -23.87 -0.70
CA HIS A 19 12.30 -22.88 -1.31
C HIS A 19 12.23 -21.62 -0.44
N HIS A 20 11.95 -20.50 -1.09
CA HIS A 20 11.63 -19.23 -0.44
C HIS A 20 10.22 -18.81 -0.84
N VAL A 21 9.59 -17.97 -0.01
CA VAL A 21 8.27 -17.43 -0.31
C VAL A 21 8.38 -16.48 -1.50
N CYS A 22 7.47 -16.63 -2.47
CA CYS A 22 7.43 -15.74 -3.63
C CYS A 22 7.25 -14.28 -3.17
N PRO A 23 8.15 -13.35 -3.56
CA PRO A 23 8.08 -11.95 -3.12
C PRO A 23 6.88 -11.18 -3.70
N ARG A 24 6.22 -11.74 -4.71
CA ARG A 24 5.09 -11.10 -5.39
C ARG A 24 3.75 -11.47 -4.76
N CYS A 25 3.47 -12.77 -4.59
CA CYS A 25 2.19 -13.22 -4.03
C CYS A 25 2.28 -13.60 -2.54
N SER A 26 3.44 -13.48 -1.91
CA SER A 26 3.66 -13.84 -0.49
C SER A 26 3.15 -15.25 -0.14
N GLY A 27 3.23 -16.18 -1.10
CA GLY A 27 2.80 -17.58 -0.92
C GLY A 27 1.32 -17.86 -1.20
N THR A 28 0.50 -16.87 -1.58
CA THR A 28 -0.91 -17.11 -1.95
C THR A 28 -1.10 -17.76 -3.32
N GLY A 29 -0.09 -17.72 -4.20
CA GLY A 29 -0.13 -18.35 -5.52
C GLY A 29 -0.99 -17.63 -6.56
N THR A 30 -1.60 -16.48 -6.21
CA THR A 30 -2.40 -15.65 -7.12
C THR A 30 -2.14 -14.17 -6.88
N VAL A 31 -2.36 -13.33 -7.88
CA VAL A 31 -2.27 -11.87 -7.78
C VAL A 31 -3.62 -11.29 -8.17
N ARG A 32 -4.12 -10.30 -7.43
CA ARG A 32 -5.38 -9.62 -7.75
C ARG A 32 -5.28 -8.91 -9.10
N ASP A 33 -6.38 -8.91 -9.84
CA ASP A 33 -6.52 -8.14 -11.07
C ASP A 33 -6.37 -6.63 -10.78
N ASN A 34 -5.80 -5.93 -11.77
CA ASN A 34 -5.51 -4.50 -11.65
C ASN A 34 -6.76 -3.67 -11.32
N GLU A 35 -7.90 -4.00 -11.92
CA GLU A 35 -9.18 -3.30 -11.71
C GLU A 35 -9.68 -3.47 -10.27
N SER A 36 -9.64 -4.71 -9.78
CA SER A 36 -10.05 -5.07 -8.42
C SER A 36 -9.17 -4.40 -7.37
N LEU A 37 -7.85 -4.42 -7.60
CA LEU A 37 -6.88 -3.76 -6.73
C LEU A 37 -7.08 -2.24 -6.72
N SER A 38 -7.29 -1.63 -7.89
CA SER A 38 -7.51 -0.19 -8.01
C SER A 38 -8.76 0.27 -7.27
N LEU A 39 -9.87 -0.46 -7.37
CA LEU A 39 -11.09 -0.15 -6.61
C LEU A 39 -10.88 -0.28 -5.10
N SER A 40 -10.07 -1.25 -4.68
CA SER A 40 -9.69 -1.40 -3.27
C SER A 40 -8.89 -0.19 -2.78
N ILE A 41 -7.91 0.26 -3.57
CA ILE A 41 -7.10 1.44 -3.25
C ILE A 41 -7.95 2.71 -3.24
N LEU A 42 -8.87 2.87 -4.18
CA LEU A 42 -9.76 4.03 -4.24
C LEU A 42 -10.63 4.15 -2.98
N ARG A 43 -11.15 3.02 -2.47
CA ARG A 43 -11.89 2.99 -1.19
C ARG A 43 -10.99 3.37 -0.02
N LEU A 44 -9.76 2.87 0.00
CA LEU A 44 -8.80 3.20 1.05
C LEU A 44 -8.43 4.70 1.04
N ILE A 45 -8.27 5.30 -0.14
CA ILE A 45 -8.06 6.75 -0.30
C ILE A 45 -9.27 7.52 0.26
N GLU A 46 -10.50 7.10 -0.06
CA GLU A 46 -11.72 7.72 0.45
C GLU A 46 -11.82 7.62 1.99
N GLU A 47 -11.46 6.47 2.56
CA GLU A 47 -11.40 6.26 4.01
C GLU A 47 -10.37 7.18 4.70
N GLU A 48 -9.17 7.33 4.13
CA GLU A 48 -8.15 8.24 4.67
C GLU A 48 -8.54 9.71 4.51
N ALA A 49 -9.17 10.07 3.39
CA ALA A 49 -9.65 11.43 3.13
C ALA A 49 -10.81 11.84 4.05
N LEU A 50 -11.62 10.88 4.52
CA LEU A 50 -12.73 11.10 5.46
C LEU A 50 -12.27 11.38 6.89
N LYS A 51 -11.03 11.07 7.25
CA LYS A 51 -10.54 11.30 8.62
C LYS A 51 -10.38 12.79 8.89
N GLU A 52 -10.66 13.18 10.12
CA GLU A 52 -10.44 14.56 10.57
C GLU A 52 -8.96 14.95 10.49
N ASN A 53 -8.73 16.25 10.30
CA ASN A 53 -7.41 16.87 10.20
C ASN A 53 -6.51 16.37 9.04
N THR A 54 -7.13 15.88 7.97
CA THR A 54 -6.43 15.47 6.74
C THR A 54 -6.30 16.64 5.78
N GLN A 55 -5.13 16.83 5.19
CA GLN A 55 -4.85 17.87 4.19
C GLN A 55 -4.55 17.24 2.82
N GLU A 56 -3.69 16.23 2.79
CA GLU A 56 -3.36 15.50 1.57
C GLU A 56 -3.38 13.99 1.82
N VAL A 57 -3.77 13.23 0.81
CA VAL A 57 -3.66 11.77 0.79
C VAL A 57 -2.77 11.38 -0.38
N HIS A 58 -1.69 10.67 -0.08
CA HIS A 58 -0.69 10.22 -1.05
C HIS A 58 -0.85 8.72 -1.29
N ALA A 59 -1.17 8.34 -2.53
CA ALA A 59 -1.22 6.96 -2.95
C ALA A 59 -0.03 6.67 -3.88
N ILE A 60 0.93 5.88 -3.39
CA ILE A 60 2.05 5.37 -4.19
C ILE A 60 1.65 3.99 -4.67
N VAL A 61 1.52 3.86 -5.99
CA VAL A 61 0.98 2.65 -6.61
C VAL A 61 1.81 2.26 -7.83
N PRO A 62 1.73 0.99 -8.28
CA PRO A 62 2.33 0.56 -9.53
C PRO A 62 1.80 1.38 -10.72
N VAL A 63 2.63 1.60 -11.73
CA VAL A 63 2.30 2.32 -12.97
C VAL A 63 0.94 1.93 -13.58
N PRO A 64 0.60 0.63 -13.78
CA PRO A 64 -0.69 0.27 -14.40
C PRO A 64 -1.89 0.66 -13.53
N ILE A 65 -1.71 0.65 -12.20
CA ILE A 65 -2.76 1.04 -11.24
C ILE A 65 -2.95 2.55 -11.24
N ALA A 66 -1.86 3.32 -11.24
CA ALA A 66 -1.91 4.78 -11.35
C ALA A 66 -2.61 5.21 -12.65
N SER A 67 -2.25 4.56 -13.76
CA SER A 67 -2.89 4.81 -15.06
C SER A 67 -4.39 4.56 -14.99
N TYR A 68 -4.82 3.45 -14.38
CA TYR A 68 -6.24 3.12 -14.27
C TYR A 68 -7.01 4.09 -13.36
N LEU A 69 -6.42 4.49 -12.24
CA LEU A 69 -7.04 5.43 -11.29
C LEU A 69 -7.19 6.84 -11.89
N LEU A 70 -6.18 7.32 -12.62
CA LEU A 70 -6.14 8.68 -13.16
C LEU A 70 -6.84 8.84 -14.53
N ASN A 71 -7.13 7.74 -15.23
CA ASN A 71 -7.87 7.76 -16.49
C ASN A 71 -9.31 7.24 -16.30
N GLU A 72 -9.49 5.92 -16.11
CA GLU A 72 -10.81 5.28 -16.05
C GLU A 72 -11.60 5.68 -14.80
N LYS A 73 -10.92 5.89 -13.66
CA LYS A 73 -11.54 6.29 -12.39
C LYS A 73 -11.31 7.76 -12.03
N ARG A 74 -10.93 8.59 -13.00
CA ARG A 74 -10.70 10.03 -12.79
C ARG A 74 -11.90 10.75 -12.17
N SER A 75 -13.10 10.44 -12.65
CA SER A 75 -14.34 11.03 -12.13
C SER A 75 -14.58 10.68 -10.67
N ALA A 76 -14.22 9.46 -10.25
CA ALA A 76 -14.36 9.02 -8.87
C ALA A 76 -13.34 9.71 -7.94
N VAL A 77 -12.10 9.89 -8.39
CA VAL A 77 -11.09 10.65 -7.63
C VAL A 77 -11.53 12.11 -7.45
N ASN A 78 -11.96 12.76 -8.52
CA ASN A 78 -12.50 14.13 -8.44
C ASN A 78 -13.74 14.20 -7.53
N ALA A 79 -14.57 13.17 -7.51
CA ALA A 79 -15.72 13.09 -6.61
C ALA A 79 -15.32 12.96 -5.13
N ILE A 80 -14.16 12.38 -4.82
CA ILE A 80 -13.62 12.35 -3.46
C ILE A 80 -13.12 13.74 -3.06
N GLU A 81 -12.33 14.39 -3.92
CA GLU A 81 -11.81 15.75 -3.66
C GLU A 81 -12.92 16.80 -3.54
N THR A 82 -13.98 16.71 -4.34
CA THR A 82 -15.12 17.64 -4.27
C THR A 82 -16.02 17.41 -3.06
N ARG A 83 -16.09 16.17 -2.55
CA ARG A 83 -16.85 15.85 -1.33
C ARG A 83 -16.08 16.28 -0.07
N GLN A 84 -14.76 16.12 -0.08
CA GLN A 84 -13.88 16.53 1.02
C GLN A 84 -13.22 17.86 0.72
N ASP A 85 -13.92 18.95 1.05
CA ASP A 85 -13.42 20.30 0.75
C ASP A 85 -12.05 20.56 1.41
N GLY A 86 -11.09 20.95 0.58
CA GLY A 86 -9.72 21.23 0.99
C GLY A 86 -8.81 20.00 1.16
N VAL A 87 -9.23 18.78 0.79
CA VAL A 87 -8.37 17.59 0.78
C VAL A 87 -7.86 17.31 -0.64
N ARG A 88 -6.55 17.19 -0.80
CA ARG A 88 -5.91 16.86 -2.08
C ARG A 88 -5.56 15.38 -2.17
N CYS A 89 -5.96 14.72 -3.25
CA CYS A 89 -5.61 13.32 -3.51
C CYS A 89 -4.48 13.24 -4.54
N VAL A 90 -3.27 12.85 -4.11
CA VAL A 90 -2.11 12.71 -4.98
C VAL A 90 -1.85 11.23 -5.25
N ILE A 91 -2.01 10.81 -6.49
CA ILE A 91 -1.71 9.45 -6.94
C ILE A 91 -0.41 9.49 -7.73
N VAL A 92 0.60 8.74 -7.30
CA VAL A 92 1.93 8.74 -7.88
C VAL A 92 2.25 7.35 -8.45
N PRO A 93 2.59 7.27 -9.76
CA PRO A 93 3.13 6.04 -10.34
C PRO A 93 4.55 5.79 -9.83
N ASN A 94 4.83 4.56 -9.41
CA ASN A 94 6.18 4.11 -9.07
C ASN A 94 6.57 2.89 -9.90
N ASP A 95 7.67 3.00 -10.65
CA ASP A 95 8.24 1.93 -11.48
C ASP A 95 8.93 0.83 -10.65
N GLN A 96 9.35 1.15 -9.42
CA GLN A 96 9.99 0.19 -8.51
C GLN A 96 8.98 -0.74 -7.84
N MET A 97 7.68 -0.51 -8.03
CA MET A 97 6.62 -1.19 -7.31
C MET A 97 5.78 -2.05 -8.27
N GLU A 98 5.63 -3.33 -7.94
CA GLU A 98 4.82 -4.28 -8.70
C GLU A 98 3.55 -4.68 -7.94
N THR A 99 2.51 -5.09 -8.66
CA THR A 99 1.31 -5.66 -8.04
C THR A 99 1.67 -6.92 -7.24
N PRO A 100 1.23 -7.04 -5.98
CA PRO A 100 0.12 -6.33 -5.32
C PRO A 100 0.51 -5.16 -4.40
N HIS A 101 1.78 -4.72 -4.38
CA HIS A 101 2.28 -3.75 -3.42
C HIS A 101 1.76 -2.33 -3.71
N TYR A 102 1.37 -1.59 -2.67
CA TYR A 102 0.96 -0.20 -2.72
C TYR A 102 1.08 0.44 -1.33
N HIS A 103 1.18 1.78 -1.28
CA HIS A 103 1.11 2.54 -0.04
C HIS A 103 0.10 3.67 -0.15
N VAL A 104 -0.72 3.82 0.89
CA VAL A 104 -1.61 4.98 1.07
C VAL A 104 -1.20 5.67 2.35
N LEU A 105 -0.80 6.92 2.23
CA LEU A 105 -0.21 7.74 3.27
C LEU A 105 -1.06 8.98 3.44
N ARG A 106 -1.26 9.39 4.68
CA ARG A 106 -2.09 10.55 5.03
C ARG A 106 -1.20 11.66 5.57
N VAL A 107 -1.38 12.86 5.06
CA VAL A 107 -0.70 14.08 5.53
C VAL A 107 -1.69 14.92 6.33
N ARG A 108 -1.30 15.29 7.55
CA ARG A 108 -2.12 16.13 8.44
C ARG A 108 -1.97 17.60 8.08
N LYS A 109 -2.95 18.41 8.47
CA LYS A 109 -2.85 19.88 8.32
C LYS A 109 -1.64 20.40 9.09
N GLY A 110 -0.75 21.11 8.39
CA GLY A 110 0.50 21.67 8.93
C GLY A 110 1.76 20.81 8.70
N GLU A 111 1.61 19.57 8.20
CA GLU A 111 2.73 18.69 7.82
C GLU A 111 2.95 18.64 6.30
N GLU A 112 2.35 19.59 5.57
CA GLU A 112 2.47 19.69 4.12
C GLU A 112 3.89 20.10 3.72
N THR A 113 4.46 19.35 2.77
CA THR A 113 5.74 19.71 2.15
C THR A 113 5.47 20.14 0.71
N PRO A 114 6.11 21.21 0.20
CA PRO A 114 5.99 21.63 -1.20
C PRO A 114 6.77 20.68 -2.14
N THR A 115 6.64 19.38 -1.92
CA THR A 115 7.34 18.34 -2.66
C THR A 115 6.57 18.02 -3.94
N LEU A 116 7.28 17.94 -5.06
CA LEU A 116 6.69 17.56 -6.34
C LEU A 116 6.22 16.11 -6.29
N SER A 117 5.10 15.82 -6.96
CA SER A 117 4.44 14.51 -6.90
C SER A 117 5.37 13.34 -7.24
N TYR A 118 6.25 13.50 -8.24
CA TYR A 118 7.18 12.45 -8.66
C TYR A 118 8.38 12.25 -7.73
N MET A 119 8.63 13.15 -6.77
CA MET A 119 9.67 13.00 -5.75
C MET A 119 9.13 12.42 -4.44
N LEU A 120 7.80 12.37 -4.27
CA LEU A 120 7.15 11.79 -3.09
C LEU A 120 7.56 10.33 -2.81
N PRO A 121 7.73 9.43 -3.81
CA PRO A 121 8.13 8.06 -3.52
C PRO A 121 9.46 7.99 -2.78
N LYS A 122 10.45 8.78 -3.18
CA LYS A 122 11.77 8.83 -2.52
C LYS A 122 11.68 9.36 -1.09
N LEU A 123 10.90 10.42 -0.88
CA LEU A 123 10.72 11.01 0.44
C LEU A 123 10.06 10.02 1.42
N HIS A 124 9.05 9.28 0.94
CA HIS A 124 8.37 8.28 1.76
C HIS A 124 9.19 6.99 1.93
N GLU A 125 10.02 6.64 0.95
CA GLU A 125 10.96 5.52 1.06
C GLU A 125 12.03 5.81 2.13
N GLU A 126 12.54 7.05 2.19
CA GLU A 126 13.41 7.51 3.28
C GLU A 126 12.70 7.52 4.64
N ALA A 127 11.42 7.94 4.68
CA ALA A 127 10.62 7.92 5.91
C ALA A 127 10.32 6.49 6.40
N MET A 128 10.11 5.53 5.50
CA MET A 128 9.91 4.11 5.82
C MET A 128 11.21 3.38 6.15
N ALA A 129 12.35 3.85 5.64
CA ALA A 129 13.68 3.31 5.98
C ALA A 129 14.16 3.74 7.37
N LEU A 130 13.61 4.83 7.92
CA LEU A 130 13.82 5.21 9.30
C LEU A 130 12.93 4.33 10.20
N PRO A 131 13.50 3.55 11.15
CA PRO A 131 12.68 2.80 12.09
C PRO A 131 11.81 3.78 12.88
N SER A 132 10.51 3.51 12.94
CA SER A 132 9.57 4.32 13.71
C SER A 132 9.99 4.32 15.18
N GLU A 133 9.94 5.49 15.83
CA GLU A 133 10.28 5.61 17.26
C GLU A 133 9.39 4.72 18.16
N GLU A 134 8.26 4.24 17.65
CA GLU A 134 7.36 3.30 18.31
C GLU A 134 8.00 1.91 18.51
N GLU A 135 8.81 1.40 17.58
CA GLU A 135 9.53 0.11 17.74
C GLU A 135 10.61 0.19 18.84
N PHE A 136 11.18 1.37 19.09
CA PHE A 136 12.14 1.59 20.17
C PHE A 136 11.47 1.62 21.55
N ALA A 137 10.19 2.00 21.63
CA ALA A 137 9.46 2.05 22.88
C ALA A 137 9.04 0.64 23.37
N GLU A 138 8.75 -0.29 22.46
CA GLU A 138 8.42 -1.68 22.83
C GLU A 138 9.66 -2.48 23.26
N ARG A 139 10.84 -2.22 22.67
CA ARG A 139 12.09 -2.87 23.07
C ARG A 139 12.66 -2.40 24.42
N LYS A 140 12.12 -1.31 25.00
CA LYS A 140 12.55 -0.73 26.28
C LYS A 140 11.70 -1.15 27.49
N ARG A 141 10.70 -2.02 27.33
CA ARG A 141 9.94 -2.55 28.46
C ARG A 141 10.72 -3.74 29.08
N PRO A 142 11.18 -3.65 30.34
CA PRO A 142 11.87 -4.73 31.03
C PRO A 142 10.93 -5.88 31.39
#